data_AF-A0A835Q668-F1
#
_entry.id   AF-A0A835Q668-F1
#
_cell.length_a   1.000
_cell.length_b   1.000
_cell.length_c   1.000
_cell.angle_alpha   90.00
_cell.angle_beta   90.00
_cell.angle_gamma   90.00
#
_symmetry.space_group_name_H-M   'P 1'
#
loop_
_entity.id
_entity.type
_entity.pdbx_description
1 polymer ?
#
loop_
_entity_poly.entity_id
_entity_poly.type
_entity_poly.pdbx_seq_one_letter_code
_entity_poly.pdbx_strand_id
1 'polypeptide(L)'
;MLGTPLGSTVELRSPLVARHKFVFPPKRIYKNNGYLMVSCNGGLNQMRAAICDMVAIARYLNVTLIVPELDKSSFWNDPSEFQDIFDVDHFVNSLRDEVRILKELPPRLKKRVELGMYYSMPPVSWSDISYYKNQILPLIQKHKILHLNKTDSRLANNGLPLEIQKLRCRTNYAALRFTPQIEELGRRVINMLHQNGPFLVLHLRYEMDMLAFSGCTHGCTVEESEELTRMRYAYPWWKEKVINSDLRRKDGLCPLTPEETVLVLKALEIDRSTTIYIAAGEIYGGARRMSSLTIAYPNVVRKETLLEPSDLRFFQNHSSQMAALDYLVSLESDIFVPTYDGNMAKVVEGHRRYLGFKKTLLLNRKLLIELIDEYNNGSMDWDNFSSSVKAAHANRMGQPARRSVIPDRPKEEDYFYANPRECLMFPPQDRPWTS
;
A
#
# COMPACT_ATOMS: atom_id res chain seq x y z
N MET A 1 4.18 35.48 56.73
CA MET A 1 5.31 35.02 55.91
C MET A 1 5.23 33.51 55.81
N LEU A 2 4.61 33.01 54.74
CA LEU A 2 4.38 31.59 54.51
C LEU A 2 5.16 31.23 53.24
N GLY A 3 6.06 30.27 53.37
CA GLY A 3 6.92 29.80 52.28
C GLY A 3 6.17 28.96 51.26
N THR A 4 6.52 29.14 50.00
CA THR A 4 6.14 28.31 48.86
C THR A 4 7.34 27.46 48.43
N PRO A 5 7.19 26.13 48.24
CA PRO A 5 8.24 25.32 47.65
C PRO A 5 8.16 25.33 46.11
N LEU A 6 9.35 25.29 45.49
CA LEU A 6 9.57 25.08 44.07
C LEU A 6 8.99 23.73 43.61
N GLY A 7 8.16 23.74 42.58
CA GLY A 7 7.84 22.58 41.75
C GLY A 7 8.12 22.92 40.29
N SER A 8 9.28 22.50 39.77
CA SER A 8 9.62 22.60 38.35
C SER A 8 9.04 21.38 37.61
N THR A 9 7.90 21.56 36.96
CA THR A 9 7.38 20.61 35.97
C THR A 9 8.19 20.71 34.69
N VAL A 10 8.96 19.67 34.38
CA VAL A 10 9.59 19.49 33.06
C VAL A 10 8.49 19.09 32.08
N GLU A 11 8.03 20.03 31.26
CA GLU A 11 7.21 19.74 30.09
C GLU A 11 8.06 18.99 29.06
N LEU A 12 7.77 17.71 28.82
CA LEU A 12 8.24 16.99 27.64
C LEU A 12 7.61 17.65 26.40
N ARG A 13 8.38 18.52 25.74
CA ARG A 13 8.04 19.02 24.41
C ARG A 13 8.20 17.90 23.39
N SER A 14 7.08 17.39 22.90
CA SER A 14 7.01 16.58 21.68
C SER A 14 7.66 17.34 20.51
N PRO A 15 8.42 16.69 19.61
CA PRO A 15 8.98 17.36 18.45
C PRO A 15 7.85 17.84 17.54
N LEU A 16 7.76 19.16 17.38
CA LEU A 16 6.90 19.81 16.40
C LEU A 16 7.24 19.27 15.01
N VAL A 17 6.42 18.36 14.48
CA VAL A 17 6.37 18.09 13.05
C VAL A 17 6.01 19.43 12.40
N ALA A 18 7.00 20.05 11.74
CA ALA A 18 6.80 21.31 11.04
C ALA A 18 5.65 21.16 10.05
N ARG A 19 4.49 21.75 10.37
CA ARG A 19 3.35 21.89 9.45
C ARG A 19 3.83 22.74 8.27
N HIS A 20 4.33 22.08 7.23
CA HIS A 20 4.73 22.75 6.00
C HIS A 20 3.50 23.43 5.42
N LYS A 21 3.56 24.76 5.26
CA LYS A 21 2.54 25.50 4.52
C LYS A 21 2.58 25.00 3.08
N PHE A 22 1.55 24.27 2.67
CA PHE A 22 1.37 23.86 1.28
C PHE A 22 1.28 25.12 0.42
N VAL A 23 2.33 25.40 -0.36
CA VAL A 23 2.31 26.46 -1.37
C VAL A 23 1.49 25.94 -2.54
N PHE A 24 0.32 26.54 -2.77
CA PHE A 24 -0.50 26.21 -3.93
C PHE A 24 0.18 26.75 -5.20
N PRO A 25 0.18 25.98 -6.31
CA PRO A 25 0.65 26.48 -7.59
C PRO A 25 -0.22 27.66 -8.06
N PRO A 26 0.30 28.54 -8.94
CA PRO A 26 -0.50 29.59 -9.56
C PRO A 26 -1.68 29.01 -10.34
N LYS A 27 -2.81 29.72 -10.31
CA LYS A 27 -4.07 29.30 -10.92
C LYS A 27 -3.90 29.04 -12.43
N ARG A 28 -4.18 27.81 -12.85
CA ARG A 28 -3.98 27.34 -14.23
C ARG A 28 -4.98 27.95 -15.23
N ILE A 29 -4.54 28.17 -16.48
CA ILE A 29 -5.43 28.38 -17.63
C ILE A 29 -6.10 27.04 -17.99
N TYR A 30 -7.33 26.87 -17.52
CA TYR A 30 -8.11 25.65 -17.70
C TYR A 30 -8.99 25.74 -18.96
N LYS A 31 -8.57 25.07 -20.05
CA LYS A 31 -9.38 24.83 -21.25
C LYS A 31 -9.79 23.37 -21.27
N ASN A 32 -11.05 23.10 -20.94
CA ASN A 32 -11.57 21.75 -20.78
C ASN A 32 -11.54 20.96 -22.10
N ASN A 33 -10.74 19.90 -22.17
CA ASN A 33 -10.72 18.99 -23.31
C ASN A 33 -11.84 17.93 -23.29
N GLY A 34 -12.49 17.72 -22.15
CA GLY A 34 -13.56 16.74 -21.96
C GLY A 34 -13.59 16.19 -20.52
N TYR A 35 -14.39 15.16 -20.31
CA TYR A 35 -14.63 14.55 -19.00
C TYR A 35 -14.04 13.15 -18.97
N LEU A 36 -13.35 12.84 -17.87
CA LEU A 36 -12.75 11.54 -17.61
C LEU A 36 -13.47 10.90 -16.41
N MET A 37 -14.12 9.78 -16.67
CA MET A 37 -14.60 8.84 -15.65
C MET A 37 -13.58 7.73 -15.48
N VAL A 38 -13.45 7.22 -14.26
CA VAL A 38 -12.44 6.21 -13.91
C VAL A 38 -13.08 5.18 -13.01
N SER A 39 -12.91 3.89 -13.33
CA SER A 39 -13.15 2.81 -12.37
C SER A 39 -11.82 2.17 -11.96
N CYS A 40 -11.51 2.25 -10.67
CA CYS A 40 -10.28 1.74 -10.08
C CYS A 40 -10.51 0.31 -9.58
N ASN A 41 -9.75 -0.66 -10.09
CA ASN A 41 -9.93 -2.08 -9.77
C ASN A 41 -8.89 -2.62 -8.78
N GLY A 42 -9.25 -3.72 -8.12
CA GLY A 42 -8.40 -4.39 -7.12
C GLY A 42 -8.66 -3.93 -5.69
N GLY A 43 -7.79 -4.32 -4.76
CA GLY A 43 -7.94 -3.94 -3.35
C GLY A 43 -7.61 -2.46 -3.09
N LEU A 44 -7.90 -1.98 -1.88
CA LEU A 44 -7.70 -0.58 -1.45
C LEU A 44 -6.41 0.06 -1.99
N ASN A 45 -5.27 -0.61 -1.76
CA ASN A 45 -3.96 -0.04 -2.10
C ASN A 45 -3.68 0.01 -3.62
N GLN A 46 -4.30 -0.88 -4.40
CA GLN A 46 -4.26 -0.79 -5.87
C GLN A 46 -5.12 0.38 -6.35
N MET A 47 -6.33 0.51 -5.81
CA MET A 47 -7.22 1.62 -6.14
C MET A 47 -6.58 2.96 -5.77
N ARG A 48 -5.97 3.08 -4.60
CA ARG A 48 -5.22 4.27 -4.16
C ARG A 48 -4.15 4.69 -5.17
N ALA A 49 -3.34 3.74 -5.63
CA ALA A 49 -2.32 3.98 -6.65
C ALA A 49 -2.94 4.38 -8.02
N ALA A 50 -4.00 3.69 -8.45
CA ALA A 50 -4.71 3.98 -9.69
C ALA A 50 -5.30 5.41 -9.69
N ILE A 51 -5.92 5.83 -8.59
CA ILE A 51 -6.46 7.20 -8.45
C ILE A 51 -5.36 8.24 -8.64
N CYS A 52 -4.19 8.01 -8.04
CA CYS A 52 -3.04 8.90 -8.16
C CYS A 52 -2.52 9.01 -9.61
N ASP A 53 -2.45 7.89 -10.32
CA ASP A 53 -2.09 7.87 -11.75
C ASP A 53 -3.12 8.63 -12.59
N MET A 54 -4.41 8.41 -12.34
CA MET A 54 -5.49 9.02 -13.12
C MET A 54 -5.63 10.52 -12.86
N VAL A 55 -5.35 11.01 -11.65
CA VAL A 55 -5.23 12.44 -11.37
C VAL A 55 -4.09 13.06 -12.20
N ALA A 56 -2.94 12.40 -12.26
CA ALA A 56 -1.79 12.87 -13.01
C ALA A 56 -2.07 12.91 -14.52
N ILE A 57 -2.76 11.89 -15.05
CA ILE A 57 -3.22 11.85 -16.45
C ILE A 57 -4.25 12.95 -16.72
N ALA A 58 -5.23 13.14 -15.84
CA ALA A 58 -6.25 14.18 -15.99
C ALA A 58 -5.64 15.59 -16.04
N ARG A 59 -4.64 15.83 -15.17
CA ARG A 59 -3.83 17.07 -15.18
C ARG A 59 -3.13 17.26 -16.52
N TYR A 60 -2.42 16.22 -16.98
CA TYR A 60 -1.62 16.26 -18.19
C TYR A 60 -2.48 16.52 -19.44
N LEU A 61 -3.65 15.89 -19.53
CA LEU A 61 -4.58 16.02 -20.65
C LEU A 61 -5.50 17.24 -20.57
N ASN A 62 -5.49 18.01 -19.48
CA ASN A 62 -6.38 19.15 -19.25
C ASN A 62 -7.87 18.80 -19.32
N VAL A 63 -8.25 17.67 -18.71
CA VAL A 63 -9.63 17.18 -18.69
C VAL A 63 -10.24 17.36 -17.29
N THR A 64 -11.57 17.47 -17.20
CA THR A 64 -12.27 17.39 -15.91
C THR A 64 -12.29 15.93 -15.47
N LEU A 65 -11.74 15.64 -14.29
CA LEU A 65 -11.87 14.32 -13.66
C LEU A 65 -13.20 14.27 -12.90
N ILE A 66 -13.93 13.17 -13.02
CA ILE A 66 -15.03 12.85 -12.11
C ILE A 66 -14.47 12.02 -10.96
N VAL A 67 -14.96 12.24 -9.73
CA VAL A 67 -14.55 11.44 -8.56
C VAL A 67 -14.56 9.96 -8.93
N PRO A 68 -13.42 9.24 -8.78
CA PRO A 68 -13.31 7.87 -9.27
C PRO A 68 -14.30 6.92 -8.62
N GLU A 69 -14.79 5.98 -9.43
CA GLU A 69 -15.57 4.84 -8.96
C GLU A 69 -14.62 3.77 -8.44
N LEU A 70 -14.97 3.17 -7.30
CA LEU A 70 -14.24 2.04 -6.74
C LEU A 70 -14.84 0.73 -7.22
N ASP A 71 -13.99 -0.27 -7.37
CA ASP A 71 -14.41 -1.60 -7.81
C ASP A 71 -15.11 -2.36 -6.70
N LYS A 72 -16.33 -2.81 -7.03
CA LYS A 72 -17.21 -3.59 -6.15
C LYS A 72 -17.35 -5.03 -6.61
N SER A 73 -16.66 -5.40 -7.69
CA SER A 73 -16.90 -6.63 -8.45
C SER A 73 -15.71 -7.60 -8.47
N SER A 74 -14.55 -7.20 -7.93
CA SER A 74 -13.39 -8.08 -7.78
C SER A 74 -13.53 -9.05 -6.61
N PHE A 75 -12.46 -9.84 -6.39
CA PHE A 75 -12.36 -10.89 -5.38
C PHE A 75 -12.89 -10.49 -3.98
N TRP A 76 -12.67 -9.24 -3.57
CA TRP A 76 -13.07 -8.75 -2.25
C TRP A 76 -14.55 -8.36 -2.15
N ASN A 77 -15.22 -8.15 -3.30
CA ASN A 77 -16.65 -7.82 -3.43
C ASN A 77 -17.13 -6.75 -2.44
N ASP A 78 -16.31 -5.71 -2.25
CA ASP A 78 -16.55 -4.66 -1.27
C ASP A 78 -17.54 -3.61 -1.83
N PRO A 79 -18.65 -3.32 -1.15
CA PRO A 79 -19.65 -2.38 -1.68
C PRO A 79 -19.25 -0.91 -1.50
N SER A 80 -18.13 -0.60 -0.83
CA SER A 80 -17.73 0.76 -0.49
C SER A 80 -17.56 1.65 -1.73
N GLU A 81 -18.10 2.86 -1.65
CA GLU A 81 -17.89 3.94 -2.60
C GLU A 81 -16.65 4.76 -2.24
N PHE A 82 -16.26 5.69 -3.12
CA PHE A 82 -15.14 6.60 -2.84
C PHE A 82 -15.33 7.35 -1.53
N GLN A 83 -16.52 7.88 -1.27
CA GLN A 83 -16.83 8.67 -0.07
C GLN A 83 -16.85 7.86 1.24
N ASP A 84 -16.97 6.53 1.15
CA ASP A 84 -16.95 5.67 2.34
C ASP A 84 -15.51 5.43 2.81
N ILE A 85 -14.54 5.61 1.92
CA ILE A 85 -13.11 5.37 2.19
C ILE A 85 -12.33 6.68 2.29
N PHE A 86 -12.55 7.62 1.37
CA PHE A 86 -11.78 8.85 1.26
C PHE A 86 -12.65 10.10 1.46
N ASP A 87 -12.07 11.12 2.08
CA ASP A 87 -12.72 12.43 2.22
C ASP A 87 -12.80 13.13 0.85
N VAL A 88 -13.98 13.10 0.23
CA VAL A 88 -14.25 13.67 -1.11
C VAL A 88 -13.96 15.16 -1.15
N ASP A 89 -14.39 15.91 -0.12
CA ASP A 89 -14.25 17.36 -0.11
C ASP A 89 -12.79 17.75 0.06
N HIS A 90 -12.05 17.06 0.93
CA HIS A 90 -10.60 17.24 1.04
C HIS A 90 -9.88 16.88 -0.27
N PHE A 91 -10.24 15.76 -0.91
CA PHE A 91 -9.65 15.34 -2.19
C PHE A 91 -9.84 16.39 -3.29
N VAL A 92 -11.07 16.88 -3.48
CA VAL A 92 -11.39 17.91 -4.49
C VAL A 92 -10.69 19.24 -4.16
N ASN A 93 -10.75 19.68 -2.91
CA ASN A 93 -10.22 20.99 -2.52
C ASN A 93 -8.68 21.02 -2.53
N SER A 94 -8.01 19.96 -2.12
CA SER A 94 -6.54 19.89 -2.06
C SER A 94 -5.87 19.89 -3.45
N LEU A 95 -6.62 19.49 -4.48
CA LEU A 95 -6.17 19.41 -5.88
C LEU A 95 -6.76 20.49 -6.80
N ARG A 96 -7.59 21.39 -6.29
CA ARG A 96 -8.37 22.36 -7.08
C ARG A 96 -7.54 23.25 -8.02
N ASP A 97 -6.30 23.55 -7.64
CA ASP A 97 -5.38 24.41 -8.40
C ASP A 97 -4.54 23.61 -9.42
N GLU A 98 -4.58 22.28 -9.35
CA GLU A 98 -3.88 21.37 -10.26
C GLU A 98 -4.84 20.80 -11.32
N VAL A 99 -5.90 20.14 -10.86
CA VAL A 99 -6.86 19.42 -11.71
C VAL A 99 -8.29 19.80 -11.31
N ARG A 100 -9.14 20.00 -12.32
CA ARG A 100 -10.57 20.20 -12.07
C ARG A 100 -11.22 18.86 -11.80
N ILE A 101 -11.73 18.68 -10.59
CA ILE A 101 -12.45 17.47 -10.16
C ILE A 101 -13.90 17.85 -9.86
N LEU A 102 -14.85 17.05 -10.35
CA LEU A 102 -16.28 17.16 -9.99
C LEU A 102 -16.73 15.89 -9.28
N LYS A 103 -17.59 16.03 -8.27
CA LYS A 103 -18.22 14.89 -7.57
C LYS A 103 -19.05 14.04 -8.52
N GLU A 104 -19.79 14.70 -9.41
CA GLU A 104 -20.63 14.05 -10.41
C GLU A 104 -20.51 14.78 -11.77
N LEU A 105 -20.93 14.09 -12.83
CA LEU A 105 -21.08 14.70 -14.15
C LEU A 105 -22.13 15.82 -14.12
N PRO A 106 -21.94 16.91 -14.88
CA PRO A 106 -22.99 17.89 -15.13
C PRO A 106 -24.28 17.22 -15.63
N PRO A 107 -25.50 17.69 -15.26
CA PRO A 107 -26.76 16.97 -15.51
C PRO A 107 -26.97 16.53 -16.97
N ARG A 108 -26.62 17.39 -17.93
CA ARG A 108 -26.71 17.07 -19.37
C ARG A 108 -25.77 15.92 -19.79
N LEU A 109 -24.59 15.84 -19.19
CA LEU A 109 -23.61 14.79 -19.47
C LEU A 109 -23.95 13.50 -18.70
N LYS A 110 -24.48 13.62 -17.47
CA LYS A 110 -25.00 12.48 -16.71
C LYS A 110 -26.09 11.74 -17.49
N LYS A 111 -27.08 12.47 -18.03
CA LYS A 111 -28.12 11.91 -18.90
C LYS A 111 -27.56 11.23 -20.16
N ARG A 112 -26.49 11.77 -20.74
CA ARG A 112 -25.83 11.12 -21.89
C ARG A 112 -25.21 9.78 -21.50
N VAL A 113 -24.58 9.69 -20.34
CA VAL A 113 -24.01 8.43 -19.83
C VAL A 113 -25.10 7.41 -19.55
N GLU A 114 -26.21 7.82 -18.94
CA GLU A 114 -27.38 6.97 -18.69
C GLU A 114 -27.99 6.40 -20.00
N LEU A 115 -27.89 7.15 -21.10
CA LEU A 115 -28.29 6.70 -22.44
C LEU A 115 -27.19 5.93 -23.20
N GLY A 116 -26.07 5.58 -22.55
CA GLY A 116 -24.95 4.85 -23.17
C GLY A 116 -24.09 5.68 -24.13
N MET A 117 -24.24 7.01 -24.15
CA MET A 117 -23.55 7.90 -25.08
C MET A 117 -22.17 8.36 -24.61
N TYR A 118 -21.32 7.41 -24.22
CA TYR A 118 -19.93 7.60 -23.81
C TYR A 118 -19.05 6.47 -24.37
N TYR A 119 -17.73 6.62 -24.31
CA TYR A 119 -16.80 5.56 -24.70
C TYR A 119 -16.12 4.98 -23.46
N SER A 120 -16.06 3.65 -23.33
CA SER A 120 -15.41 2.94 -22.22
C SER A 120 -14.31 2.02 -22.74
N MET A 121 -13.14 2.05 -22.12
CA MET A 121 -12.02 1.17 -22.48
C MET A 121 -11.03 0.96 -21.31
N PRO A 122 -10.32 -0.17 -21.26
CA PRO A 122 -9.16 -0.32 -20.39
C PRO A 122 -7.93 0.37 -21.00
N PRO A 123 -7.15 1.15 -20.23
CA PRO A 123 -5.85 1.64 -20.70
C PRO A 123 -4.84 0.51 -20.88
N VAL A 124 -3.84 0.71 -21.74
CA VAL A 124 -2.70 -0.20 -21.86
C VAL A 124 -1.84 -0.14 -20.59
N SER A 125 -1.48 -1.31 -20.04
CA SER A 125 -0.68 -1.40 -18.81
C SER A 125 0.69 -0.75 -18.98
N TRP A 126 1.16 -0.05 -17.94
CA TRP A 126 2.49 0.56 -17.88
C TRP A 126 2.81 1.51 -19.03
N SER A 127 1.80 2.23 -19.53
CA SER A 127 1.98 3.15 -20.65
C SER A 127 2.75 4.40 -20.23
N ASP A 128 3.57 4.92 -21.14
CA ASP A 128 4.17 6.25 -20.99
C ASP A 128 3.12 7.37 -21.14
N ILE A 129 3.55 8.62 -20.89
CA ILE A 129 2.66 9.78 -20.99
C ILE A 129 2.26 10.13 -22.44
N SER A 130 3.03 9.67 -23.43
CA SER A 130 2.77 9.91 -24.85
C SER A 130 1.57 9.11 -25.35
N TYR A 131 1.38 7.88 -24.86
CA TYR A 131 0.18 7.07 -25.11
C TYR A 131 -1.10 7.86 -24.76
N TYR A 132 -1.11 8.49 -23.58
CA TYR A 132 -2.26 9.28 -23.14
C TYR A 132 -2.50 10.51 -24.04
N LYS A 133 -1.43 11.18 -24.48
CA LYS A 133 -1.55 12.33 -25.39
C LYS A 133 -2.04 11.92 -26.78
N ASN A 134 -1.47 10.85 -27.33
CA ASN A 134 -1.60 10.51 -28.75
C ASN A 134 -2.79 9.58 -29.02
N GLN A 135 -3.21 8.77 -28.04
CA GLN A 135 -4.32 7.82 -28.21
C GLN A 135 -5.52 8.18 -27.34
N ILE A 136 -5.32 8.52 -26.06
CA ILE A 136 -6.44 8.76 -25.14
C ILE A 136 -7.08 10.14 -25.36
N LEU A 137 -6.30 11.21 -25.50
CA LEU A 137 -6.84 12.56 -25.69
C LEU A 137 -7.73 12.70 -26.95
N PRO A 138 -7.37 12.15 -28.13
CA PRO A 138 -8.26 12.18 -29.29
C PRO A 138 -9.62 11.52 -29.03
N LEU A 139 -9.65 10.41 -28.27
CA LEU A 139 -10.90 9.74 -27.89
C LEU A 139 -11.76 10.63 -26.98
N ILE A 140 -11.14 11.30 -26.00
CA ILE A 140 -11.84 12.27 -25.14
C ILE A 140 -12.42 13.41 -25.97
N GLN A 141 -11.65 13.96 -26.92
CA GLN A 141 -12.10 15.07 -27.75
C GLN A 141 -13.27 14.68 -28.67
N LYS A 142 -13.25 13.45 -29.20
CA LYS A 142 -14.30 12.86 -30.04
C LYS A 142 -15.58 12.58 -29.26
N HIS A 143 -15.50 11.89 -28.12
CA HIS A 143 -16.67 11.42 -27.38
C HIS A 143 -17.18 12.39 -26.30
N LYS A 144 -16.35 13.36 -25.91
CA LYS A 144 -16.51 14.28 -24.77
C LYS A 144 -16.48 13.64 -23.39
N ILE A 145 -16.93 12.40 -23.26
CA ILE A 145 -16.90 11.60 -22.03
C ILE A 145 -16.16 10.30 -22.35
N LEU A 146 -15.03 10.09 -21.69
CA LEU A 146 -14.28 8.85 -21.74
C LEU A 146 -14.29 8.19 -20.36
N HIS A 147 -14.59 6.91 -20.32
CA HIS A 147 -14.50 6.07 -19.13
C HIS A 147 -13.31 5.13 -19.26
N LEU A 148 -12.31 5.30 -18.40
CA LEU A 148 -11.20 4.36 -18.28
C LEU A 148 -11.55 3.32 -17.22
N ASN A 149 -11.76 2.07 -17.64
CA ASN A 149 -12.01 0.96 -16.74
C ASN A 149 -10.71 0.21 -16.42
N LYS A 150 -10.71 -0.57 -15.32
CA LYS A 150 -9.57 -1.39 -14.89
C LYS A 150 -8.24 -0.62 -14.79
N THR A 151 -8.22 0.49 -14.05
CA THR A 151 -7.10 1.44 -14.04
C THR A 151 -5.89 1.09 -13.18
N ASP A 152 -5.80 -0.11 -12.60
CA ASP A 152 -4.57 -0.55 -11.94
C ASP A 152 -3.38 -0.61 -12.92
N SER A 153 -2.21 -0.17 -12.46
CA SER A 153 -0.91 -0.34 -13.15
C SER A 153 -0.89 0.14 -14.61
N ARG A 154 -1.49 1.31 -14.88
CA ARG A 154 -1.64 1.86 -16.26
C ARG A 154 -0.64 2.93 -16.65
N LEU A 155 0.05 3.53 -15.69
CA LEU A 155 1.05 4.56 -15.93
C LEU A 155 2.44 4.00 -15.59
N ALA A 156 3.44 4.26 -16.44
CA ALA A 156 4.81 3.81 -16.23
C ALA A 156 5.39 4.27 -14.88
N ASN A 157 6.28 3.46 -14.29
CA ASN A 157 6.97 3.83 -13.04
C ASN A 157 7.98 4.95 -13.27
N ASN A 158 8.70 4.87 -14.39
CA ASN A 158 9.83 5.73 -14.73
C ASN A 158 9.60 6.45 -16.08
N GLY A 159 10.51 7.36 -16.42
CA GLY A 159 10.47 8.10 -17.70
C GLY A 159 9.40 9.19 -17.80
N LEU A 160 8.70 9.51 -16.71
CA LEU A 160 7.69 10.57 -16.67
C LEU A 160 8.31 11.92 -16.26
N PRO A 161 7.75 13.05 -16.74
CA PRO A 161 8.18 14.37 -16.28
C PRO A 161 8.06 14.54 -14.77
N LEU A 162 9.02 15.25 -14.16
CA LEU A 162 9.10 15.40 -12.70
C LEU A 162 7.81 15.96 -12.08
N GLU A 163 7.17 16.94 -12.73
CA GLU A 163 5.93 17.54 -12.23
C GLU A 163 4.75 16.57 -12.23
N ILE A 164 4.73 15.59 -13.16
CA ILE A 164 3.72 14.52 -13.17
C ILE A 164 3.96 13.57 -11.99
N GLN A 165 5.22 13.21 -11.72
CA GLN A 165 5.57 12.38 -10.57
C GLN A 165 5.22 13.09 -9.24
N LYS A 166 5.59 14.36 -9.10
CA LYS A 166 5.25 15.19 -7.92
C LYS A 166 3.74 15.28 -7.70
N LEU A 167 2.93 15.36 -8.75
CA LEU A 167 1.48 15.35 -8.62
C LEU A 167 0.96 13.99 -8.12
N ARG A 168 1.53 12.86 -8.57
CA ARG A 168 1.22 11.54 -8.00
C ARG A 168 1.55 11.51 -6.51
N CYS A 169 2.69 12.06 -6.10
CA CYS A 169 3.08 12.21 -4.69
C CYS A 169 2.04 12.99 -3.89
N ARG A 170 1.69 14.20 -4.36
CA ARG A 170 0.73 15.08 -3.70
C ARG A 170 -0.64 14.41 -3.59
N THR A 171 -1.05 13.72 -4.64
CA THR A 171 -2.33 12.99 -4.63
C THR A 171 -2.30 11.89 -3.59
N ASN A 172 -1.23 11.07 -3.58
CA ASN A 172 -1.13 9.93 -2.70
C ASN A 172 -0.97 10.32 -1.22
N TYR A 173 -0.08 11.27 -0.90
CA TYR A 173 0.29 11.53 0.50
C TYR A 173 -0.46 12.70 1.13
N ALA A 174 -1.12 13.55 0.34
CA ALA A 174 -1.85 14.71 0.86
C ALA A 174 -3.33 14.71 0.49
N ALA A 175 -3.70 14.38 -0.75
CA ALA A 175 -5.09 14.49 -1.21
C ALA A 175 -5.96 13.29 -0.84
N LEU A 176 -5.41 12.06 -0.89
CA LEU A 176 -6.12 10.83 -0.51
C LEU A 176 -6.07 10.59 1.00
N ARG A 177 -6.79 11.42 1.73
CA ARG A 177 -7.06 11.25 3.15
C ARG A 177 -8.25 10.32 3.34
N PHE A 178 -8.19 9.43 4.33
CA PHE A 178 -9.34 8.60 4.64
C PHE A 178 -10.47 9.43 5.27
N THR A 179 -11.68 8.88 5.33
CA THR A 179 -12.81 9.55 5.99
C THR A 179 -12.48 9.87 7.46
N PRO A 180 -13.10 10.91 8.04
CA PRO A 180 -12.91 11.25 9.45
C PRO A 180 -13.14 10.07 10.40
N GLN A 181 -14.10 9.20 10.10
CA GLN A 181 -14.41 8.02 10.91
C GLN A 181 -13.24 7.01 10.92
N ILE A 182 -12.67 6.68 9.76
CA ILE A 182 -11.50 5.78 9.65
C ILE A 182 -10.29 6.42 10.34
N GLU A 183 -10.03 7.71 10.10
CA GLU A 183 -8.92 8.45 10.70
C GLU A 183 -9.03 8.52 12.23
N GLU A 184 -10.24 8.68 12.77
CA GLU A 184 -10.48 8.71 14.21
C GLU A 184 -10.25 7.35 14.86
N LEU A 185 -10.81 6.29 14.29
CA LEU A 185 -10.61 4.95 14.80
C LEU A 185 -9.16 4.51 14.69
N GLY A 186 -8.51 4.77 13.55
CA GLY A 186 -7.08 4.49 13.35
C GLY A 186 -6.22 5.17 14.41
N ARG A 187 -6.47 6.46 14.70
CA ARG A 187 -5.76 7.19 15.77
C ARG A 187 -5.99 6.58 17.15
N ARG A 188 -7.19 6.08 17.44
CA ARG A 188 -7.48 5.40 18.70
C ARG A 188 -6.63 4.13 18.84
N VAL A 189 -6.58 3.30 17.80
CA VAL A 189 -5.75 2.08 17.77
C VAL A 189 -4.27 2.42 17.95
N ILE A 190 -3.77 3.41 17.21
CA ILE A 190 -2.38 3.87 17.31
C ILE A 190 -2.05 4.35 18.73
N ASN A 191 -2.92 5.16 19.33
CA ASN A 191 -2.72 5.65 20.69
C ASN A 191 -2.68 4.51 21.71
N MET A 192 -3.56 3.51 21.61
CA MET A 192 -3.54 2.33 22.50
C MET A 192 -2.25 1.53 22.35
N LEU A 193 -1.74 1.38 21.12
CA LEU A 193 -0.48 0.69 20.88
C LEU A 193 0.70 1.46 21.46
N HIS A 194 0.81 2.77 21.21
CA HIS A 194 1.90 3.62 21.73
C HIS A 194 1.87 3.78 23.26
N GLN A 195 0.70 3.70 23.91
CA GLN A 195 0.62 3.67 25.37
C GLN A 195 1.35 2.47 25.99
N ASN A 196 1.48 1.37 25.24
CA ASN A 196 2.21 0.17 25.66
C ASN A 196 3.68 0.17 25.22
N GLY A 197 4.17 1.28 24.66
CA GLY A 197 5.55 1.45 24.17
C GLY A 197 5.68 1.35 22.66
N PRO A 198 6.93 1.29 22.15
CA PRO A 198 7.21 1.08 20.74
C PRO A 198 6.62 -0.24 20.25
N PHE A 199 6.10 -0.26 19.03
CA PHE A 199 5.47 -1.45 18.46
C PHE A 199 5.89 -1.72 17.01
N LEU A 200 5.84 -3.00 16.66
CA LEU A 200 6.10 -3.49 15.32
C LEU A 200 4.77 -3.81 14.64
N VAL A 201 4.64 -3.43 13.36
CA VAL A 201 3.56 -3.94 12.51
C VAL A 201 4.11 -5.02 11.60
N LEU A 202 3.53 -6.21 11.73
CA LEU A 202 3.80 -7.34 10.86
C LEU A 202 2.67 -7.44 9.83
N HIS A 203 2.96 -7.09 8.58
CA HIS A 203 2.04 -7.33 7.47
C HIS A 203 2.20 -8.77 6.99
N LEU A 204 1.48 -9.66 7.68
CA LEU A 204 1.51 -11.10 7.51
C LEU A 204 0.54 -11.52 6.41
N ARG A 205 1.00 -11.55 5.15
CA ARG A 205 0.16 -11.89 4.00
C ARG A 205 -0.02 -13.41 3.83
N TYR A 206 -0.55 -14.06 4.85
CA TYR A 206 -0.79 -15.52 4.91
C TYR A 206 -2.29 -15.84 4.91
N GLU A 207 -3.06 -15.10 4.12
CA GLU A 207 -4.49 -15.33 3.91
C GLU A 207 -4.73 -16.33 2.76
N MET A 208 -5.87 -17.02 2.84
CA MET A 208 -6.22 -18.11 1.93
C MET A 208 -6.18 -17.70 0.45
N ASP A 209 -6.62 -16.49 0.13
CA ASP A 209 -6.62 -15.95 -1.24
C ASP A 209 -5.21 -15.79 -1.81
N MET A 210 -4.27 -15.31 -0.99
CA MET A 210 -2.88 -15.13 -1.37
C MET A 210 -2.21 -16.48 -1.60
N LEU A 211 -2.42 -17.43 -0.69
CA LEU A 211 -1.83 -18.77 -0.78
C LEU A 211 -2.38 -19.53 -1.99
N ALA A 212 -3.70 -19.44 -2.24
CA ALA A 212 -4.33 -20.04 -3.42
C ALA A 212 -3.82 -19.41 -4.71
N PHE A 213 -3.74 -18.07 -4.78
CA PHE A 213 -3.24 -17.36 -5.95
C PHE A 213 -1.76 -17.67 -6.26
N SER A 214 -0.91 -17.69 -5.23
CA SER A 214 0.52 -17.96 -5.37
C SER A 214 0.87 -19.44 -5.51
N GLY A 215 -0.04 -20.34 -5.15
CA GLY A 215 0.21 -21.78 -5.09
C GLY A 215 1.17 -22.19 -3.97
N CYS A 216 1.32 -21.35 -2.95
CA CYS A 216 2.23 -21.57 -1.83
C CYS A 216 1.56 -22.40 -0.73
N THR A 217 2.05 -23.62 -0.51
CA THR A 217 1.47 -24.61 0.40
C THR A 217 2.51 -25.14 1.40
N HIS A 218 3.67 -24.50 1.50
CA HIS A 218 4.66 -24.84 2.52
C HIS A 218 4.06 -24.63 3.92
N GLY A 219 4.20 -25.66 4.75
CA GLY A 219 3.62 -25.72 6.09
C GLY A 219 2.13 -26.09 6.13
N CYS A 220 1.42 -26.15 4.99
CA CYS A 220 0.02 -26.57 4.93
C CYS A 220 -0.14 -28.08 5.12
N THR A 221 -1.31 -28.52 5.61
CA THR A 221 -1.69 -29.94 5.53
C THR A 221 -2.07 -30.33 4.10
N VAL A 222 -2.29 -31.63 3.86
CA VAL A 222 -2.76 -32.13 2.56
C VAL A 222 -4.12 -31.52 2.23
N GLU A 223 -5.04 -31.53 3.19
CA GLU A 223 -6.40 -30.99 3.04
C GLU A 223 -6.37 -29.50 2.78
N GLU A 224 -5.52 -28.76 3.51
CA GLU A 224 -5.34 -27.33 3.31
C GLU A 224 -4.81 -27.03 1.89
N SER A 225 -3.88 -27.85 1.39
CA SER A 225 -3.30 -27.70 0.05
C SER A 225 -4.30 -28.00 -1.08
N GLU A 226 -5.17 -28.99 -0.86
CA GLU A 226 -6.27 -29.34 -1.78
C GLU A 226 -7.35 -28.25 -1.82
N GLU A 227 -7.70 -27.66 -0.68
CA GLU A 227 -8.62 -26.52 -0.60
C GLU A 227 -8.09 -25.31 -1.38
N LEU A 228 -6.83 -24.91 -1.14
CA LEU A 228 -6.18 -23.82 -1.88
C LEU A 228 -6.16 -24.10 -3.38
N THR A 229 -5.93 -25.35 -3.78
CA THR A 229 -5.98 -25.76 -5.19
C THR A 229 -7.38 -25.64 -5.77
N ARG A 230 -8.42 -26.15 -5.09
CA ARG A 230 -9.81 -26.00 -5.53
C ARG A 230 -10.21 -24.54 -5.70
N MET A 231 -9.86 -23.70 -4.73
CA MET A 231 -10.09 -22.25 -4.80
C MET A 231 -9.42 -21.66 -6.04
N ARG A 232 -8.13 -21.95 -6.27
CA ARG A 232 -7.40 -21.43 -7.41
C ARG A 232 -8.06 -21.79 -8.74
N TYR A 233 -8.59 -23.01 -8.89
CA TYR A 233 -9.29 -23.43 -10.10
C TYR A 233 -10.68 -22.81 -10.25
N ALA A 234 -11.36 -22.50 -9.13
CA ALA A 234 -12.68 -21.88 -9.13
C ALA A 234 -12.71 -20.45 -9.72
N TYR A 235 -11.57 -19.74 -9.77
CA TYR A 235 -11.47 -18.38 -10.30
C TYR A 235 -10.89 -18.33 -11.73
N PRO A 236 -11.70 -18.19 -12.81
CA PRO A 236 -11.22 -18.37 -14.19
C PRO A 236 -10.15 -17.37 -14.63
N TRP A 237 -10.15 -16.15 -14.08
CA TRP A 237 -9.22 -15.08 -14.46
C TRP A 237 -7.81 -15.24 -13.86
N TRP A 238 -7.61 -16.12 -12.87
CA TRP A 238 -6.27 -16.50 -12.40
C TRP A 238 -5.63 -17.45 -13.41
N LYS A 239 -4.73 -16.94 -14.24
CA LYS A 239 -4.22 -17.66 -15.42
C LYS A 239 -3.38 -18.88 -15.07
N GLU A 240 -2.59 -18.81 -14.00
CA GLU A 240 -1.68 -19.88 -13.60
C GLU A 240 -2.40 -20.86 -12.66
N LYS A 241 -2.59 -22.10 -13.12
CA LYS A 241 -3.35 -23.13 -12.39
C LYS A 241 -2.48 -24.23 -11.83
N VAL A 242 -1.44 -24.62 -12.55
CA VAL A 242 -0.47 -25.63 -12.11
C VAL A 242 0.78 -24.89 -11.65
N ILE A 243 1.10 -24.98 -10.37
CA ILE A 243 2.22 -24.27 -9.75
C ILE A 243 3.00 -25.26 -8.90
N ASN A 244 4.31 -25.29 -9.08
CA ASN A 244 5.22 -26.00 -8.18
C ASN A 244 5.49 -25.11 -6.95
N SER A 245 4.92 -25.50 -5.82
CA SER A 245 4.99 -24.72 -4.57
C SER A 245 6.42 -24.55 -4.07
N ASP A 246 7.21 -25.62 -4.10
CA ASP A 246 8.58 -25.62 -3.58
C ASP A 246 9.50 -24.72 -4.41
N LEU A 247 9.36 -24.74 -5.74
CA LEU A 247 10.12 -23.84 -6.61
C LEU A 247 9.72 -22.37 -6.37
N ARG A 248 8.42 -22.07 -6.24
CA ARG A 248 7.95 -20.73 -5.92
C ARG A 248 8.49 -20.22 -4.59
N ARG A 249 8.50 -21.10 -3.56
CA ARG A 249 9.10 -20.79 -2.26
C ARG A 249 10.59 -20.50 -2.43
N LYS A 250 11.36 -21.41 -3.04
CA LYS A 250 12.81 -21.22 -3.27
C LYS A 250 13.16 -19.95 -4.04
N ASP A 251 12.28 -19.47 -4.92
CA ASP A 251 12.47 -18.21 -5.63
C ASP A 251 12.03 -16.95 -4.84
N GLY A 252 11.58 -17.09 -3.60
CA GLY A 252 11.12 -15.98 -2.76
C GLY A 252 9.75 -15.41 -3.17
N LEU A 253 8.99 -16.16 -3.97
CA LEU A 253 7.70 -15.76 -4.53
C LEU A 253 6.51 -16.17 -3.65
N CYS A 254 6.77 -16.82 -2.51
CA CYS A 254 5.79 -17.11 -1.48
C CYS A 254 5.85 -16.10 -0.32
N PRO A 255 4.72 -15.83 0.34
CA PRO A 255 4.73 -15.23 1.68
C PRO A 255 5.48 -16.15 2.65
N LEU A 256 6.22 -15.56 3.59
CA LEU A 256 6.78 -16.34 4.69
C LEU A 256 5.64 -16.88 5.57
N THR A 257 5.79 -18.13 6.05
CA THR A 257 4.88 -18.67 7.06
C THR A 257 5.11 -17.97 8.41
N PRO A 258 4.17 -18.04 9.37
CA PRO A 258 4.41 -17.52 10.71
C PRO A 258 5.61 -18.17 11.42
N GLU A 259 5.84 -19.46 11.20
CA GLU A 259 7.00 -20.19 11.72
C GLU A 259 8.32 -19.63 11.16
N GLU A 260 8.41 -19.44 9.84
CA GLU A 260 9.58 -18.82 9.19
C GLU A 260 9.76 -17.38 9.67
N THR A 261 8.66 -16.64 9.81
CA THR A 261 8.67 -15.25 10.27
C THR A 261 9.26 -15.14 11.68
N VAL A 262 8.94 -16.09 12.58
CA VAL A 262 9.53 -16.12 13.93
C VAL A 262 11.05 -16.24 13.89
N LEU A 263 11.58 -17.14 13.05
CA LEU A 263 13.03 -17.32 12.90
C LEU A 263 13.69 -16.03 12.43
N VAL A 264 13.11 -15.37 11.42
CA VAL A 264 13.62 -14.12 10.86
C VAL A 264 13.58 -12.99 11.89
N LEU A 265 12.46 -12.80 12.61
CA LEU A 265 12.35 -11.73 13.62
C LEU A 265 13.36 -11.94 14.76
N LYS A 266 13.53 -13.18 15.24
CA LYS A 266 14.53 -13.50 16.26
C LYS A 266 15.96 -13.26 15.76
N ALA A 267 16.25 -13.68 14.53
CA ALA A 267 17.55 -13.47 13.90
C ALA A 267 17.89 -11.99 13.70
N LEU A 268 16.88 -11.13 13.51
CA LEU A 268 16.99 -9.67 13.42
C LEU A 268 16.94 -8.98 14.80
N GLU A 269 17.00 -9.74 15.90
CA GLU A 269 16.99 -9.23 17.28
C GLU A 269 15.75 -8.39 17.62
N ILE A 270 14.60 -8.75 17.07
CA ILE A 270 13.34 -8.21 17.58
C ILE A 270 13.10 -8.80 18.97
N ASP A 271 13.03 -7.92 19.96
CA ASP A 271 12.90 -8.32 21.35
C ASP A 271 11.58 -9.07 21.58
N ARG A 272 11.63 -10.12 22.41
CA ARG A 272 10.47 -10.96 22.74
C ARG A 272 9.31 -10.16 23.32
N SER A 273 9.58 -9.08 24.07
CA SER A 273 8.55 -8.24 24.69
C SER A 273 7.90 -7.24 23.72
N THR A 274 8.44 -7.08 22.50
CA THR A 274 7.91 -6.17 21.48
C THR A 274 6.43 -6.46 21.22
N THR A 275 5.59 -5.43 21.29
CA THR A 275 4.19 -5.52 20.85
C THR A 275 4.15 -5.66 19.33
N ILE A 276 3.52 -6.72 18.82
CA ILE A 276 3.37 -6.98 17.39
C ILE A 276 1.91 -6.82 17.00
N TYR A 277 1.60 -5.79 16.22
CA TYR A 277 0.31 -5.65 15.57
C TYR A 277 0.29 -6.41 14.23
N ILE A 278 -0.67 -7.32 14.04
CA ILE A 278 -0.83 -8.05 12.79
C ILE A 278 -1.73 -7.25 11.82
N ALA A 279 -1.12 -6.73 10.76
CA ALA A 279 -1.81 -6.09 9.65
C ALA A 279 -2.12 -7.13 8.57
N ALA A 280 -3.25 -7.84 8.71
CA ALA A 280 -3.67 -8.88 7.77
C ALA A 280 -5.19 -9.10 7.82
N GLY A 281 -5.70 -9.80 6.81
CA GLY A 281 -7.00 -10.48 6.89
C GLY A 281 -6.95 -11.71 7.81
N GLU A 282 -7.89 -12.63 7.64
CA GLU A 282 -7.86 -13.90 8.37
C GLU A 282 -6.65 -14.74 7.96
N ILE A 283 -5.85 -15.14 8.95
CA ILE A 283 -4.68 -15.98 8.72
C ILE A 283 -5.15 -17.41 8.49
N TYR A 284 -4.76 -18.00 7.37
CA TYR A 284 -5.16 -19.35 7.00
C TYR A 284 -4.60 -20.38 7.99
N GLY A 285 -5.47 -21.26 8.50
CA GLY A 285 -5.17 -22.18 9.60
C GLY A 285 -5.29 -21.56 11.00
N GLY A 286 -5.67 -20.28 11.11
CA GLY A 286 -6.08 -19.61 12.35
C GLY A 286 -5.08 -19.71 13.50
N ALA A 287 -5.58 -20.00 14.71
CA ALA A 287 -4.76 -20.08 15.92
C ALA A 287 -3.66 -21.14 15.84
N ARG A 288 -3.91 -22.27 15.15
CA ARG A 288 -2.89 -23.32 14.94
C ARG A 288 -1.69 -22.76 14.18
N ARG A 289 -1.95 -22.03 13.09
CA ARG A 289 -0.91 -21.42 12.25
C ARG A 289 -0.16 -20.30 12.98
N MET A 290 -0.85 -19.55 13.83
CA MET A 290 -0.26 -18.44 14.59
C MET A 290 0.49 -18.86 15.85
N SER A 291 0.37 -20.12 16.27
CA SER A 291 0.87 -20.64 17.55
C SER A 291 2.37 -20.39 17.76
N SER A 292 3.19 -20.64 16.74
CA SER A 292 4.64 -20.39 16.81
C SER A 292 4.97 -18.93 17.09
N LEU A 293 4.25 -18.01 16.45
CA LEU A 293 4.42 -16.57 16.60
C LEU A 293 4.00 -16.10 17.99
N THR A 294 2.84 -16.53 18.48
CA THR A 294 2.33 -16.11 19.80
C THR A 294 3.12 -16.71 20.97
N ILE A 295 3.70 -17.91 20.81
CA ILE A 295 4.64 -18.48 21.79
C ILE A 295 5.95 -17.70 21.82
N ALA A 296 6.45 -17.30 20.64
CA ALA A 296 7.69 -16.54 20.51
C ALA A 296 7.56 -15.08 20.98
N TYR A 297 6.42 -14.46 20.70
CA TYR A 297 6.09 -13.07 21.04
C TYR A 297 4.72 -13.03 21.74
N PRO A 298 4.67 -12.92 23.08
CA PRO A 298 3.42 -12.97 23.83
C PRO A 298 2.50 -11.75 23.59
N ASN A 299 3.04 -10.61 23.12
CA ASN A 299 2.29 -9.36 22.94
C ASN A 299 1.79 -9.17 21.49
N VAL A 300 1.27 -10.23 20.88
CA VAL A 300 0.69 -10.18 19.52
C VAL A 300 -0.77 -9.74 19.61
N VAL A 301 -1.12 -8.69 18.87
CA VAL A 301 -2.45 -8.07 18.87
C VAL A 301 -2.96 -7.81 17.45
N ARG A 302 -4.27 -7.64 17.33
CA ARG A 302 -4.97 -7.27 16.09
C ARG A 302 -5.99 -6.17 16.38
N LYS A 303 -6.50 -5.51 15.34
CA LYS A 303 -7.63 -4.57 15.50
C LYS A 303 -8.82 -5.21 16.21
N GLU A 304 -9.11 -6.49 15.95
CA GLU A 304 -10.21 -7.23 16.60
C GLU A 304 -9.97 -7.52 18.09
N THR A 305 -8.71 -7.50 18.55
CA THR A 305 -8.38 -7.69 19.97
C THR A 305 -8.21 -6.37 20.72
N LEU A 306 -8.00 -5.26 20.00
CA LEU A 306 -7.79 -3.92 20.56
C LEU A 306 -9.07 -3.10 20.65
N LEU A 307 -10.07 -3.42 19.84
CA LEU A 307 -11.31 -2.66 19.72
C LEU A 307 -12.50 -3.50 20.14
N GLU A 308 -13.52 -2.83 20.68
CA GLU A 308 -14.79 -3.48 20.97
C GLU A 308 -15.50 -3.84 19.66
N PRO A 309 -16.29 -4.93 19.61
CA PRO A 309 -17.08 -5.29 18.42
C PRO A 309 -17.98 -4.15 17.92
N SER A 310 -18.43 -3.27 18.81
CA SER A 310 -19.22 -2.08 18.46
C SER A 310 -18.43 -1.03 17.67
N ASP A 311 -17.13 -0.87 17.95
CA ASP A 311 -16.27 0.05 17.21
C ASP A 311 -16.05 -0.42 15.77
N LEU A 312 -15.98 -1.74 15.57
CA LEU A 312 -15.77 -2.35 14.26
C LEU A 312 -17.06 -2.50 13.45
N ARG A 313 -18.24 -2.32 14.06
CA ARG A 313 -19.54 -2.56 13.43
C ARG A 313 -19.75 -1.76 12.15
N PHE A 314 -19.27 -0.52 12.11
CA PHE A 314 -19.35 0.35 10.93
C PHE A 314 -18.49 -0.14 9.76
N PHE A 315 -17.49 -0.98 10.04
CA PHE A 315 -16.53 -1.49 9.07
C PHE A 315 -16.76 -2.97 8.72
N GLN A 316 -17.76 -3.61 9.35
CA GLN A 316 -18.13 -4.99 9.04
C GLN A 316 -18.54 -5.12 7.57
N ASN A 317 -18.02 -6.13 6.88
CA ASN A 317 -18.19 -6.36 5.45
C ASN A 317 -17.58 -5.29 4.51
N HIS A 318 -16.82 -4.33 5.05
CA HIS A 318 -16.09 -3.33 4.28
C HIS A 318 -14.57 -3.57 4.39
N SER A 319 -14.10 -4.61 3.69
CA SER A 319 -12.70 -5.05 3.70
C SER A 319 -11.68 -3.93 3.44
N SER A 320 -12.03 -2.97 2.58
CA SER A 320 -11.19 -1.84 2.20
C SER A 320 -11.08 -0.82 3.34
N GLN A 321 -12.12 -0.63 4.13
CA GLN A 321 -12.05 0.25 5.30
C GLN A 321 -11.24 -0.41 6.43
N MET A 322 -11.36 -1.73 6.61
CA MET A 322 -10.50 -2.49 7.52
C MET A 322 -9.02 -2.44 7.11
N ALA A 323 -8.73 -2.57 5.81
CA ALA A 323 -7.38 -2.39 5.28
C ALA A 323 -6.86 -0.95 5.43
N ALA A 324 -7.74 0.05 5.44
CA ALA A 324 -7.36 1.44 5.69
C ALA A 324 -6.90 1.66 7.14
N LEU A 325 -7.51 0.99 8.12
CA LEU A 325 -7.03 0.99 9.50
C LEU A 325 -5.64 0.37 9.60
N ASP A 326 -5.43 -0.80 9.00
CA ASP A 326 -4.12 -1.45 9.00
C ASP A 326 -3.06 -0.57 8.31
N TYR A 327 -3.45 0.14 7.24
CA TYR A 327 -2.59 1.11 6.57
C TYR A 327 -2.14 2.21 7.53
N LEU A 328 -3.08 2.87 8.23
CA LEU A 328 -2.76 3.94 9.20
C LEU A 328 -1.84 3.44 10.32
N VAL A 329 -2.17 2.30 10.93
CA VAL A 329 -1.35 1.70 12.00
C VAL A 329 0.06 1.35 11.50
N SER A 330 0.16 0.83 10.27
CA SER A 330 1.46 0.54 9.63
C SER A 330 2.32 1.79 9.45
N LEU A 331 1.74 2.94 9.15
CA LEU A 331 2.49 4.19 9.00
C LEU A 331 3.06 4.71 10.33
N GLU A 332 2.35 4.50 11.44
CA GLU A 332 2.74 5.01 12.76
C GLU A 332 3.57 4.04 13.59
N SER A 333 3.70 2.78 13.17
CA SER A 333 4.60 1.82 13.80
C SER A 333 6.07 2.23 13.76
N ASP A 334 6.83 1.81 14.77
CA ASP A 334 8.29 2.00 14.85
C ASP A 334 9.03 1.13 13.83
N ILE A 335 8.54 -0.09 13.61
CA ILE A 335 9.08 -1.04 12.64
C ILE A 335 7.92 -1.61 11.82
N PHE A 336 8.03 -1.53 10.49
CA PHE A 336 7.12 -2.21 9.58
C PHE A 336 7.83 -3.39 8.91
N VAL A 337 7.21 -4.58 8.93
CA VAL A 337 7.76 -5.81 8.34
C VAL A 337 6.71 -6.47 7.46
N PRO A 338 6.82 -6.39 6.12
CA PRO A 338 5.99 -7.19 5.22
C PRO A 338 6.57 -8.58 4.98
N THR A 339 5.76 -9.63 5.13
CA THR A 339 6.16 -11.01 4.81
C THR A 339 6.00 -11.34 3.32
N TYR A 340 5.43 -10.43 2.53
CA TYR A 340 5.21 -10.56 1.09
C TYR A 340 5.16 -9.20 0.38
N ASP A 341 5.59 -9.13 -0.88
CA ASP A 341 5.64 -7.88 -1.67
C ASP A 341 4.27 -7.54 -2.31
N GLY A 342 3.23 -7.56 -1.48
CA GLY A 342 1.87 -7.19 -1.88
C GLY A 342 1.69 -5.69 -2.10
N ASN A 343 0.51 -5.30 -2.59
CA ASN A 343 0.19 -3.90 -2.87
C ASN A 343 0.22 -3.01 -1.62
N MET A 344 -0.27 -3.52 -0.48
CA MET A 344 -0.18 -2.79 0.79
C MET A 344 1.26 -2.58 1.23
N ALA A 345 2.08 -3.64 1.21
CA ALA A 345 3.49 -3.57 1.57
C ALA A 345 4.21 -2.47 0.77
N LYS A 346 4.02 -2.45 -0.56
CA LYS A 346 4.60 -1.44 -1.44
C LYS A 346 4.14 -0.03 -1.11
N VAL A 347 2.83 0.22 -1.02
CA VAL A 347 2.31 1.58 -0.80
C VAL A 347 2.66 2.10 0.61
N VAL A 348 2.66 1.23 1.62
CA VAL A 348 3.11 1.57 2.99
C VAL A 348 4.60 1.86 3.00
N GLU A 349 5.44 1.04 2.34
CA GLU A 349 6.87 1.28 2.23
C GLU A 349 7.15 2.68 1.66
N GLY A 350 6.54 3.02 0.52
CA GLY A 350 6.76 4.33 -0.10
C GLY A 350 6.26 5.48 0.77
N HIS A 351 5.14 5.31 1.47
CA HIS A 351 4.65 6.34 2.37
C HIS A 351 5.55 6.50 3.61
N ARG A 352 6.05 5.41 4.20
CA ARG A 352 7.03 5.44 5.28
C ARG A 352 8.35 6.09 4.85
N ARG A 353 8.79 5.86 3.60
CA ARG A 353 9.91 6.59 2.97
C ARG A 353 9.63 8.10 2.90
N TYR A 354 8.45 8.50 2.44
CA TYR A 354 8.03 9.90 2.38
C TYR A 354 7.97 10.58 3.76
N LEU A 355 7.51 9.87 4.79
CA LEU A 355 7.41 10.36 6.17
C LEU A 355 8.75 10.34 6.93
N GLY A 356 9.86 10.67 6.26
CA GLY A 356 11.18 10.76 6.88
C GLY A 356 11.89 9.43 7.04
N PHE A 357 11.74 8.52 6.07
CA PHE A 357 12.45 7.23 6.03
C PHE A 357 12.19 6.35 7.26
N LYS A 358 10.93 6.27 7.71
CA LYS A 358 10.53 5.42 8.83
C LYS A 358 10.95 3.96 8.57
N LYS A 359 11.52 3.31 9.60
CA LYS A 359 12.18 2.00 9.49
C LYS A 359 11.23 0.93 8.91
N THR A 360 11.63 0.33 7.81
CA THR A 360 10.87 -0.74 7.13
C THR A 360 11.81 -1.89 6.78
N LEU A 361 11.60 -3.07 7.35
CA LEU A 361 12.46 -4.24 7.10
C LEU A 361 12.06 -4.92 5.79
N LEU A 362 12.81 -4.67 4.72
CA LEU A 362 12.54 -5.24 3.40
C LEU A 362 13.20 -6.61 3.26
N LEU A 363 12.43 -7.66 3.56
CA LEU A 363 12.92 -9.03 3.60
C LEU A 363 13.38 -9.54 2.22
N ASN A 364 14.63 -10.02 2.12
CA ASN A 364 15.12 -10.76 0.96
C ASN A 364 14.66 -12.22 1.05
N ARG A 365 13.41 -12.48 0.71
CA ARG A 365 12.77 -13.80 0.91
C ARG A 365 13.51 -14.96 0.26
N LYS A 366 14.04 -14.77 -0.95
CA LYS A 366 14.79 -15.82 -1.67
C LYS A 366 15.98 -16.29 -0.84
N LEU A 367 16.78 -15.35 -0.36
CA LEU A 367 17.92 -15.66 0.51
C LEU A 367 17.48 -16.19 1.88
N LEU A 368 16.44 -15.60 2.48
CA LEU A 368 15.93 -16.06 3.77
C LEU A 368 15.51 -17.53 3.72
N ILE A 369 14.88 -17.97 2.63
CA ILE A 369 14.43 -19.35 2.47
C ILE A 369 15.60 -20.32 2.39
N GLU A 370 16.66 -19.97 1.68
CA GLU A 370 17.91 -20.73 1.66
C GLU A 370 18.51 -20.86 3.07
N LEU A 371 18.68 -19.73 3.77
CA LEU A 371 19.22 -19.71 5.14
C LEU A 371 18.34 -20.49 6.14
N ILE A 372 17.01 -20.39 6.01
CA ILE A 372 16.06 -21.12 6.87
C ILE A 372 16.16 -22.62 6.62
N ASP A 373 16.27 -23.05 5.36
CA ASP A 373 16.37 -24.46 5.02
C ASP A 373 17.70 -25.07 5.51
N GLU A 374 18.81 -24.33 5.40
CA GLU A 374 20.12 -24.71 5.96
C GLU A 374 20.13 -24.79 7.49
N TYR A 375 19.44 -23.86 8.16
CA TYR A 375 19.28 -23.90 9.61
C TYR A 375 18.41 -25.10 10.05
N ASN A 376 17.26 -25.29 9.40
CA ASN A 376 16.31 -26.35 9.75
C ASN A 376 16.85 -27.75 9.47
N ASN A 377 17.72 -27.92 8.46
CA ASN A 377 18.35 -29.21 8.14
C ASN A 377 19.61 -29.49 8.99
N GLY A 378 20.02 -28.54 9.84
CA GLY A 378 21.18 -28.68 10.74
C GLY A 378 22.53 -28.39 10.09
N SER A 379 22.57 -27.93 8.84
CA SER A 379 23.83 -27.54 8.15
C SER A 379 24.36 -26.18 8.63
N MET A 380 23.54 -25.39 9.30
CA MET A 380 23.88 -24.08 9.84
C MET A 380 23.42 -23.95 11.31
N ASP A 381 24.29 -23.45 12.18
CA ASP A 381 23.91 -23.12 13.55
C ASP A 381 23.20 -21.75 13.66
N TRP A 382 22.67 -21.45 14.86
CA TRP A 382 21.92 -20.22 15.10
C TRP A 382 22.76 -18.94 14.90
N ASP A 383 24.01 -18.95 15.33
CA ASP A 383 24.86 -17.76 15.30
C ASP A 383 25.22 -17.38 13.87
N ASN A 384 25.51 -18.36 13.01
CA ASN A 384 25.74 -18.16 11.58
C ASN A 384 24.45 -17.75 10.85
N PHE A 385 23.31 -18.36 11.20
CA PHE A 385 22.01 -17.98 10.65
C PHE A 385 21.67 -16.53 10.97
N SER A 386 21.72 -16.15 12.26
CA SER A 386 21.41 -14.79 12.70
C SER A 386 22.35 -13.76 12.07
N SER A 387 23.65 -14.04 12.04
CA SER A 387 24.65 -13.15 11.44
C SER A 387 24.41 -12.96 9.93
N SER A 388 24.10 -14.03 9.20
CA SER A 388 23.81 -13.97 7.76
C SER A 388 22.52 -13.20 7.47
N VAL A 389 21.46 -13.44 8.25
CA VAL A 389 20.21 -12.69 8.14
C VAL A 389 20.43 -11.20 8.40
N LYS A 390 21.16 -10.82 9.46
CA LYS A 390 21.48 -9.41 9.76
C LYS A 390 22.29 -8.77 8.64
N ALA A 391 23.35 -9.45 8.18
CA ALA A 391 24.22 -8.94 7.11
C ALA A 391 23.43 -8.68 5.82
N ALA A 392 22.55 -9.61 5.43
CA ALA A 392 21.71 -9.48 4.25
C ALA A 392 20.71 -8.31 4.30
N HIS A 393 20.32 -7.88 5.50
CA HIS A 393 19.27 -6.88 5.70
C HIS A 393 19.78 -5.53 6.21
N ALA A 394 21.08 -5.39 6.50
CA ALA A 394 21.67 -4.17 7.08
C ALA A 394 21.29 -2.88 6.32
N ASN A 395 21.22 -2.94 4.98
CA ASN A 395 20.87 -1.81 4.11
C ASN A 395 19.44 -1.87 3.53
N ARG A 396 18.58 -2.73 4.08
CA ARG A 396 17.21 -3.00 3.60
C ARG A 396 16.16 -2.45 4.56
N MET A 397 16.38 -1.22 5.04
CA MET A 397 15.65 -0.61 6.15
C MET A 397 14.68 0.52 5.75
N GLY A 398 14.32 0.61 4.46
CA GLY A 398 13.46 1.68 3.94
C GLY A 398 14.19 3.00 3.63
N GLN A 399 15.52 2.96 3.53
CA GLN A 399 16.33 4.12 3.14
C GLN A 399 16.09 4.50 1.68
N PRO A 400 16.15 5.80 1.29
CA PRO A 400 15.99 6.23 -0.08
C PRO A 400 16.90 5.48 -1.05
N ALA A 401 16.33 5.06 -2.17
CA ALA A 401 17.07 4.38 -3.22
C ALA A 401 16.71 4.96 -4.58
N ARG A 402 17.61 4.83 -5.57
CA ARG A 402 17.25 5.09 -6.96
C ARG A 402 16.40 3.93 -7.46
N ARG A 403 15.24 4.22 -8.05
CA ARG A 403 14.44 3.18 -8.71
C ARG A 403 15.23 2.50 -9.81
N SER A 404 15.23 1.18 -9.80
CA SER A 404 15.71 0.36 -10.90
C SER A 404 14.88 0.64 -12.16
N VAL A 405 15.55 0.73 -13.30
CA VAL A 405 14.94 0.92 -14.63
C VAL A 405 15.41 -0.24 -15.48
N ILE A 406 14.47 -0.98 -16.05
CA ILE A 406 14.74 -2.13 -16.90
C ILE A 406 14.13 -1.82 -18.26
N PRO A 407 14.95 -1.44 -19.26
CA PRO A 407 14.47 -1.17 -20.60
C PRO A 407 13.57 -2.30 -21.11
N ASP A 408 12.47 -1.92 -21.75
CA ASP A 408 11.47 -2.81 -22.36
C ASP A 408 10.70 -3.73 -21.39
N ARG A 409 10.98 -3.66 -20.07
CA ARG A 409 10.30 -4.46 -19.04
C ARG A 409 9.78 -3.59 -17.90
N PRO A 410 8.85 -2.66 -18.16
CA PRO A 410 8.34 -1.73 -17.16
C PRO A 410 7.61 -2.41 -15.98
N LYS A 411 7.19 -3.66 -16.16
CA LYS A 411 6.59 -4.52 -15.12
C LYS A 411 7.59 -4.99 -14.06
N GLU A 412 8.87 -5.10 -14.44
CA GLU A 412 9.95 -5.61 -13.60
C GLU A 412 10.74 -4.48 -12.93
N GLU A 413 10.44 -3.23 -13.29
CA GLU A 413 11.01 -2.04 -12.64
C GLU A 413 10.55 -1.91 -11.19
N ASP A 414 11.34 -1.17 -10.40
CA ASP A 414 10.90 -0.73 -9.09
C ASP A 414 9.59 0.06 -9.19
N TYR A 415 8.64 -0.32 -8.35
CA TYR A 415 7.32 0.30 -8.35
C TYR A 415 7.38 1.72 -7.79
N PHE A 416 6.76 2.68 -8.49
CA PHE A 416 6.73 4.10 -8.08
C PHE A 416 6.26 4.27 -6.62
N TYR A 417 5.17 3.60 -6.25
CA TYR A 417 4.59 3.76 -4.91
C TYR A 417 5.34 3.00 -3.82
N ALA A 418 6.29 2.12 -4.16
CA ALA A 418 7.22 1.51 -3.20
C ALA A 418 8.45 2.38 -2.98
N ASN A 419 8.96 3.01 -4.05
CA ASN A 419 10.13 3.88 -4.00
C ASN A 419 9.85 5.23 -4.69
N PRO A 420 9.14 6.13 -4.01
CA PRO A 420 8.64 7.38 -4.57
C PRO A 420 9.70 8.49 -4.53
N ARG A 421 10.88 8.26 -5.14
CA ARG A 421 12.06 9.14 -4.99
C ARG A 421 11.78 10.60 -5.32
N GLU A 422 10.96 10.89 -6.33
CA GLU A 422 10.58 12.24 -6.72
C GLU A 422 9.75 12.99 -5.67
N CYS A 423 9.16 12.27 -4.72
CA CYS A 423 8.40 12.81 -3.61
C CYS A 423 9.29 13.20 -2.43
N LEU A 424 10.55 12.78 -2.43
CA LEU A 424 11.48 13.01 -1.34
C LEU A 424 12.13 14.38 -1.55
N MET A 425 12.06 15.24 -0.53
CA MET A 425 12.81 16.49 -0.53
C MET A 425 14.27 16.18 -0.22
N PHE A 426 15.08 16.00 -1.26
CA PHE A 426 16.52 16.16 -1.11
C PHE A 426 16.84 17.66 -1.16
N PRO A 427 17.76 18.17 -0.32
CA PRO A 427 18.38 19.46 -0.59
C PRO A 427 18.85 19.48 -2.05
N PRO A 428 18.82 20.62 -2.78
CA PRO A 428 19.38 20.70 -4.12
C PRO A 428 20.80 20.15 -4.10
N GLN A 429 21.00 18.96 -4.68
CA GLN A 429 22.31 18.34 -4.77
C GLN A 429 23.00 18.89 -5.99
N ASP A 430 23.65 20.04 -5.83
CA ASP A 430 24.72 20.50 -6.73
C ASP A 430 26.00 19.68 -6.50
N ARG A 431 25.92 18.34 -6.51
CA ARG A 431 27.09 17.48 -6.69
C ARG A 431 26.73 16.25 -7.53
N PRO A 432 27.50 15.97 -8.59
CA PRO A 432 27.35 14.74 -9.34
C PRO A 432 27.75 13.57 -8.43
N TRP A 433 26.85 12.60 -8.30
CA TRP A 433 27.15 11.33 -7.67
C TRP A 433 28.18 10.61 -8.54
N THR A 434 29.42 10.50 -8.05
CA THR A 434 30.43 9.64 -8.66
C THR A 434 29.99 8.19 -8.53
N SER A 435 30.13 7.50 -9.66
CA SER A 435 29.78 6.12 -10.02
C SER A 435 30.01 5.04 -8.97
#